data_AF-A0A1Y2EYV3-F1
#
_entry.id   AF-A0A1Y2EYV3-F1
#
_cell.length_a   1.000
_cell.length_b   1.000
_cell.length_c   1.000
_cell.angle_alpha   90.00
_cell.angle_beta   90.00
_cell.angle_gamma   90.00
#
_symmetry.space_group_name_H-M   'P 1'
#
loop_
_entity.id
_entity.type
_entity.pdbx_description
1 polymer ?
#
loop_
_entity_poly.entity_id
_entity_poly.type
_entity_poly.pdbx_seq_one_letter_code
_entity_poly.pdbx_strand_id
1 'polypeptide(L)'
;MEDNKSTLLRMIPPELLFSILIELNDPIDLANFFLTSKATYDYCHPNPHLWKTTFLRHFDPPLFAEQESYDYKKALETRIRARGLIHLAKDGQLARIVAAYDPLMPTFLSVARSAASPTSLNTQFLLDLFPPDSSFTAQYLAAATTAARDDSPSLRDVAEFRMRYGPVWDSFRPPAVNRAIRSVYTKSHYTSSSMFGPYLQDGSGRVDWALAEKIRTVMVDNVRDAQQSEDWGETNDGEKVALPGSKAWADSARRSASWTEDPRDWAGVQSNTIGTYVFADWEVFALINRPGHENVSIPSSQLRRQGVGECQSIVLTLDPSSPSPTSATPFPRLTFTGTLKSRDVAPTPDYPSLSISGFVERTPDRAIRWQYRVHYHGREQWRLEGVQIGEERSRMGIVGIWTHAPGHDGEEGDGPCGPFWWFSPEEA
;
A
#
# COMPACT_ATOMS: atom_id res chain seq x y z
N MET A 1 -33.19 -50.31 -13.77
CA MET A 1 -31.76 -50.62 -13.53
C MET A 1 -30.97 -49.32 -13.51
N GLU A 2 -31.38 -48.37 -12.65
CA GLU A 2 -30.85 -46.99 -12.62
C GLU A 2 -30.37 -46.54 -11.23
N ASP A 3 -30.54 -47.36 -10.20
CA ASP A 3 -30.29 -46.96 -8.79
C ASP A 3 -28.87 -47.24 -8.27
N ASN A 4 -28.00 -47.90 -9.05
CA ASN A 4 -26.78 -48.51 -8.51
C ASN A 4 -25.49 -47.68 -8.68
N LYS A 5 -25.56 -46.48 -9.26
CA LYS A 5 -24.38 -45.58 -9.42
C LYS A 5 -24.22 -44.60 -8.25
N SER A 6 -25.30 -44.25 -7.55
CA SER A 6 -25.25 -43.40 -6.34
C SER A 6 -24.64 -44.12 -5.13
N THR A 7 -24.47 -45.45 -5.19
CA THR A 7 -24.05 -46.31 -4.08
C THR A 7 -22.54 -46.30 -3.86
N LEU A 8 -21.73 -46.26 -4.92
CA LEU A 8 -20.27 -46.37 -4.83
C LEU A 8 -19.62 -45.23 -4.04
N LEU A 9 -20.09 -43.99 -4.23
CA LEU A 9 -19.54 -42.82 -3.56
C LEU A 9 -19.87 -42.80 -2.06
N ARG A 10 -21.01 -43.40 -1.69
CA ARG A 10 -21.40 -43.63 -0.29
C ARG A 10 -20.62 -44.78 0.38
N MET A 11 -19.96 -45.63 -0.41
CA MET A 11 -19.13 -46.71 0.11
C MET A 11 -17.69 -46.27 0.40
N ILE A 12 -17.28 -45.08 -0.08
CA ILE A 12 -15.98 -44.50 0.24
C ILE A 12 -16.06 -43.90 1.66
N PRO A 13 -15.16 -44.29 2.59
CA PRO A 13 -15.05 -43.63 3.88
C PRO A 13 -14.89 -42.11 3.74
N PRO A 14 -15.56 -41.30 4.57
CA PRO A 14 -15.46 -39.83 4.55
C PRO A 14 -14.02 -39.32 4.46
N GLU A 15 -13.08 -39.93 5.18
CA GLU A 15 -11.68 -39.53 5.24
C GLU A 15 -10.93 -39.78 3.92
N LEU A 16 -11.28 -40.85 3.21
CA LEU A 16 -10.73 -41.14 1.89
C LEU A 16 -11.33 -40.21 0.85
N LEU A 17 -12.64 -39.93 0.94
CA LEU A 17 -13.28 -38.96 0.07
C LEU A 17 -12.69 -37.55 0.28
N PHE A 18 -12.45 -37.15 1.52
CA PHE A 18 -11.72 -35.92 1.85
C PHE A 18 -10.36 -35.87 1.15
N SER A 19 -9.53 -36.89 1.32
CA SER A 19 -8.20 -36.95 0.72
C SER A 19 -8.25 -36.84 -0.80
N ILE A 20 -9.18 -37.55 -1.46
CA ILE A 20 -9.38 -37.49 -2.91
C ILE A 20 -9.76 -36.08 -3.36
N LEU A 21 -10.71 -35.44 -2.67
CA LEU A 21 -11.19 -34.10 -3.03
C LEU A 21 -10.14 -33.02 -2.80
N ILE A 22 -9.29 -33.19 -1.79
CA ILE A 22 -8.20 -32.26 -1.50
C ILE A 22 -7.10 -32.34 -2.56
N GLU A 23 -6.90 -33.48 -3.23
CA GLU A 23 -5.99 -33.59 -4.38
C GLU A 23 -6.53 -33.01 -5.68
N LEU A 24 -7.79 -32.56 -5.73
CA LEU A 24 -8.27 -31.77 -6.86
C LEU A 24 -7.54 -30.43 -6.89
N ASN A 25 -6.79 -30.19 -7.97
CA ASN A 25 -5.88 -29.05 -8.06
C ASN A 25 -6.59 -27.71 -8.38
N ASP A 26 -7.82 -27.73 -8.91
CA ASP A 26 -8.60 -26.50 -9.10
C ASP A 26 -9.88 -26.53 -8.25
N PRO A 27 -10.16 -25.49 -7.44
CA PRO A 27 -11.44 -25.37 -6.71
C PRO A 27 -12.70 -25.44 -7.58
N ILE A 28 -12.59 -25.17 -8.88
CA ILE A 28 -13.68 -25.36 -9.86
C ILE A 28 -14.05 -26.84 -9.97
N ASP A 29 -13.09 -27.77 -9.90
CA ASP A 29 -13.38 -29.20 -9.95
C ASP A 29 -14.14 -29.65 -8.71
N LEU A 30 -13.81 -29.08 -7.54
CA LEU A 30 -14.57 -29.29 -6.31
C LEU A 30 -16.00 -28.75 -6.44
N ALA A 31 -16.19 -27.58 -7.07
CA ALA A 31 -17.51 -27.03 -7.35
C ALA A 31 -18.31 -27.91 -8.34
N ASN A 32 -17.67 -28.46 -9.37
CA ASN A 32 -18.31 -29.40 -10.30
C ASN A 32 -18.74 -30.67 -9.57
N PHE A 33 -17.86 -31.24 -8.74
CA PHE A 33 -18.15 -32.40 -7.90
C PHE A 33 -19.36 -32.16 -6.97
N PHE A 34 -19.38 -30.99 -6.33
CA PHE A 34 -20.47 -30.54 -5.47
C PHE A 34 -21.84 -30.53 -6.16
N LEU A 35 -21.87 -30.25 -7.47
CA LEU A 35 -23.10 -30.17 -8.27
C LEU A 35 -23.56 -31.52 -8.85
N THR A 36 -22.79 -32.61 -8.68
CA THR A 36 -23.10 -33.89 -9.32
C THR A 36 -24.28 -34.64 -8.71
N SER A 37 -24.51 -34.54 -7.39
CA SER A 37 -25.60 -35.26 -6.71
C SER A 37 -25.94 -34.65 -5.35
N LYS A 38 -27.10 -35.03 -4.79
CA LYS A 38 -27.44 -34.67 -3.40
C LYS A 38 -26.42 -35.24 -2.39
N ALA A 39 -25.90 -36.45 -2.62
CA ALA A 39 -24.94 -37.07 -1.72
C ALA A 39 -23.60 -36.32 -1.65
N THR A 40 -23.13 -35.79 -2.79
CA THR A 40 -21.89 -34.99 -2.84
C THR A 40 -22.10 -33.60 -2.24
N TYR A 41 -23.27 -33.00 -2.45
CA TYR A 41 -23.69 -31.77 -1.79
C TYR A 41 -23.69 -31.92 -0.26
N ASP A 42 -24.39 -32.95 0.25
CA ASP A 42 -24.54 -33.22 1.69
C ASP A 42 -23.19 -33.49 2.36
N TYR A 43 -22.20 -34.01 1.62
CA TYR A 43 -20.83 -34.19 2.11
C TYR A 43 -20.02 -32.89 2.14
N CYS A 44 -19.99 -32.12 1.05
CA CYS A 44 -19.12 -30.94 0.97
C CYS A 44 -19.71 -29.71 1.69
N HIS A 45 -21.02 -29.48 1.61
CA HIS A 45 -21.64 -28.25 2.11
C HIS A 45 -21.34 -27.99 3.60
N PRO A 46 -21.54 -28.95 4.53
CA PRO A 46 -21.35 -28.73 5.96
C PRO A 46 -19.91 -28.98 6.44
N ASN A 47 -18.92 -29.16 5.55
CA ASN A 47 -17.56 -29.57 5.92
C ASN A 47 -16.58 -28.39 5.97
N PRO A 48 -16.40 -27.69 7.13
CA PRO A 48 -15.52 -26.53 7.23
C PRO A 48 -14.04 -26.89 7.03
N HIS A 49 -13.63 -28.11 7.40
CA HIS A 49 -12.26 -28.58 7.20
C HIS A 49 -11.92 -28.71 5.73
N LEU A 50 -12.83 -29.21 4.89
CA LEU A 50 -12.66 -29.29 3.45
C LEU A 50 -12.40 -27.90 2.86
N TRP A 51 -13.29 -26.95 3.16
CA TRP A 51 -13.16 -25.58 2.64
C TRP A 51 -11.91 -24.86 3.13
N LYS A 52 -11.55 -25.02 4.41
CA LYS A 52 -10.33 -24.45 4.98
C LYS A 52 -9.09 -25.04 4.32
N THR A 53 -9.01 -26.36 4.20
CA THR A 53 -7.85 -27.02 3.59
C THR A 53 -7.73 -26.68 2.10
N THR A 54 -8.83 -26.68 1.34
CA THR A 54 -8.83 -26.24 -0.06
C THR A 54 -8.38 -24.79 -0.18
N PHE A 55 -8.91 -23.88 0.65
CA PHE A 55 -8.49 -22.47 0.63
C PHE A 55 -6.98 -22.34 0.86
N LEU A 56 -6.43 -23.00 1.88
CA LEU A 56 -5.01 -22.91 2.25
C LEU A 56 -4.07 -23.57 1.24
N ARG A 57 -4.56 -24.43 0.33
CA ARG A 57 -3.77 -24.93 -0.82
C ARG A 57 -3.62 -23.88 -1.93
N HIS A 58 -4.50 -22.87 -1.99
CA HIS A 58 -4.52 -21.88 -3.07
C HIS A 58 -4.24 -20.45 -2.64
N PHE A 59 -4.34 -20.17 -1.35
CA PHE A 59 -4.22 -18.82 -0.78
C PHE A 59 -3.52 -18.86 0.56
N ASP A 60 -2.85 -17.77 0.91
CA ASP A 60 -2.24 -17.66 2.24
C ASP A 60 -3.33 -17.61 3.32
N PRO A 61 -3.04 -18.09 4.53
CA PRO A 61 -3.95 -17.92 5.65
C PRO A 61 -4.31 -16.44 5.86
N PRO A 62 -5.55 -16.14 6.28
CA PRO A 62 -5.88 -14.78 6.69
C PRO A 62 -5.03 -14.39 7.90
N LEU A 63 -4.98 -13.10 8.17
CA LEU A 63 -4.24 -12.55 9.31
C LEU A 63 -4.63 -13.30 10.59
N PHE A 64 -3.66 -13.57 11.47
CA PHE A 64 -3.83 -14.45 12.63
C PHE A 64 -5.06 -14.09 13.48
N ALA A 65 -5.33 -12.80 13.66
CA ALA A 65 -6.47 -12.29 14.43
C ALA A 65 -7.86 -12.62 13.84
N GLU A 66 -7.94 -13.08 12.59
CA GLU A 66 -9.19 -13.34 11.88
C GLU A 66 -9.48 -14.82 11.65
N GLN A 67 -8.51 -15.70 11.92
CA GLN A 67 -8.57 -17.11 11.51
C GLN A 67 -9.73 -17.90 12.16
N GLU A 68 -10.12 -17.56 13.39
CA GLU A 68 -11.18 -18.28 14.10
C GLU A 68 -12.59 -18.00 13.53
N SER A 69 -12.84 -16.77 13.08
CA SER A 69 -14.12 -16.35 12.51
C SER A 69 -14.14 -16.31 10.98
N TYR A 70 -13.08 -16.79 10.33
CA TYR A 70 -12.93 -16.65 8.88
C TYR A 70 -13.81 -17.63 8.11
N ASP A 71 -14.69 -17.10 7.25
CA ASP A 71 -15.49 -17.91 6.34
C ASP A 71 -14.66 -18.32 5.11
N TYR A 72 -13.88 -19.40 5.28
CA TYR A 72 -13.01 -19.96 4.24
C TYR A 72 -13.76 -20.31 2.97
N LYS A 73 -15.00 -20.82 3.09
CA LYS A 73 -15.82 -21.20 1.94
C LYS A 73 -16.20 -19.97 1.12
N LYS A 74 -16.79 -18.96 1.76
CA LYS A 74 -17.20 -17.72 1.08
C LYS A 74 -16.02 -16.99 0.48
N ALA A 75 -14.88 -16.95 1.18
CA ALA A 75 -13.66 -16.35 0.67
C ALA A 75 -13.14 -17.09 -0.57
N LEU A 76 -13.09 -18.43 -0.54
CA LEU A 76 -12.70 -19.26 -1.69
C LEU A 76 -13.62 -19.00 -2.89
N GLU A 77 -14.94 -19.08 -2.69
CA GLU A 77 -15.95 -18.84 -3.74
C GLU A 77 -15.80 -17.45 -4.35
N THR A 78 -15.61 -16.42 -3.52
CA THR A 78 -15.46 -15.04 -3.97
C THR A 78 -14.19 -14.85 -4.81
N ARG A 79 -13.05 -15.37 -4.34
CA ARG A 79 -11.76 -15.25 -5.05
C ARG A 79 -11.74 -16.04 -6.37
N ILE A 80 -12.32 -17.24 -6.38
CA ILE A 80 -12.38 -18.08 -7.59
C ILE A 80 -13.36 -17.50 -8.62
N ARG A 81 -14.49 -16.95 -8.17
CA ARG A 81 -15.41 -16.20 -9.04
C ARG A 81 -14.72 -14.96 -9.65
N ALA A 82 -13.96 -14.24 -8.84
CA ALA A 82 -13.19 -13.08 -9.32
C ALA A 82 -12.14 -13.49 -10.37
N ARG A 83 -11.41 -14.59 -10.16
CA ARG A 83 -10.51 -15.19 -11.16
C ARG A 83 -11.24 -15.49 -12.47
N GLY A 84 -12.38 -16.18 -12.42
CA GLY A 84 -13.17 -16.51 -13.61
C GLY A 84 -13.63 -15.27 -14.39
N LEU A 85 -14.05 -14.22 -13.68
CA LEU A 85 -14.40 -12.94 -14.31
C LEU A 85 -13.19 -12.28 -14.97
N ILE A 86 -12.01 -12.31 -14.37
CA ILE A 86 -10.80 -11.75 -15.01
C ILE A 86 -10.42 -12.53 -16.28
N HIS A 87 -10.56 -13.85 -16.31
CA HIS A 87 -10.34 -14.60 -17.55
C HIS A 87 -11.31 -14.17 -18.66
N LEU A 88 -12.60 -14.01 -18.36
CA LEU A 88 -13.58 -13.47 -19.32
C LEU A 88 -13.24 -12.04 -19.77
N ALA A 89 -12.66 -11.22 -18.88
CA ALA A 89 -12.21 -9.87 -19.22
C ALA A 89 -11.04 -9.89 -20.21
N LYS A 90 -10.08 -10.82 -20.01
CA LYS A 90 -8.96 -11.06 -20.92
C LYS A 90 -9.44 -11.52 -22.30
N ASP A 91 -10.55 -12.25 -22.35
CA ASP A 91 -11.22 -12.70 -23.59
C ASP A 91 -12.11 -11.62 -24.25
N GLY A 92 -11.91 -10.34 -23.90
CA GLY A 92 -12.56 -9.20 -24.57
C GLY A 92 -13.83 -8.68 -23.89
N GLN A 93 -14.19 -9.15 -22.68
CA GLN A 93 -15.37 -8.65 -21.96
C GLN A 93 -15.06 -7.57 -20.91
N LEU A 94 -13.89 -6.92 -20.98
CA LEU A 94 -13.41 -6.00 -19.95
C LEU A 94 -14.43 -4.91 -19.57
N ALA A 95 -14.95 -4.16 -20.54
CA ALA A 95 -15.88 -3.05 -20.27
C ALA A 95 -17.15 -3.51 -19.56
N ARG A 96 -17.70 -4.66 -19.97
CA ARG A 96 -18.88 -5.27 -19.34
C ARG A 96 -18.58 -5.69 -17.91
N ILE A 97 -17.43 -6.29 -17.66
CA ILE A 97 -17.08 -6.82 -16.34
C ILE A 97 -16.84 -5.69 -15.34
N VAL A 98 -16.07 -4.68 -15.74
CA VAL A 98 -15.81 -3.52 -14.88
C VAL A 98 -17.11 -2.75 -14.59
N ALA A 99 -17.97 -2.55 -15.60
CA ALA A 99 -19.24 -1.84 -15.40
C ALA A 99 -20.26 -2.62 -14.55
N ALA A 100 -20.28 -3.96 -14.65
CA ALA A 100 -21.28 -4.80 -13.98
C ALA A 100 -20.85 -5.28 -12.58
N TYR A 101 -19.55 -5.27 -12.27
CA TYR A 101 -19.01 -5.92 -11.07
C TYR A 101 -18.06 -5.01 -10.28
N ASP A 102 -18.61 -3.91 -9.77
CA ASP A 102 -17.96 -3.02 -8.79
C ASP A 102 -17.32 -3.75 -7.57
N PRO A 103 -17.87 -4.85 -6.99
CA PRO A 103 -17.25 -5.51 -5.83
C PRO A 103 -16.04 -6.42 -6.15
N LEU A 104 -15.52 -6.42 -7.38
CA LEU A 104 -14.30 -7.20 -7.68
C LEU A 104 -13.06 -6.61 -7.01
N MET A 105 -12.93 -5.29 -6.99
CA MET A 105 -11.74 -4.66 -6.43
C MET A 105 -11.53 -4.92 -4.94
N PRO A 106 -12.55 -4.84 -4.07
CA PRO A 106 -12.42 -5.25 -2.68
C PRO A 106 -11.86 -6.67 -2.51
N THR A 107 -12.17 -7.59 -3.43
CA THR A 107 -11.65 -8.96 -3.40
C THR A 107 -10.15 -9.00 -3.69
N PHE A 108 -9.69 -8.34 -4.75
CA PHE A 108 -8.26 -8.31 -5.09
C PHE A 108 -7.45 -7.53 -4.05
N LEU A 109 -8.00 -6.45 -3.51
CA LEU A 109 -7.37 -5.72 -2.42
C LEU A 109 -7.26 -6.58 -1.15
N SER A 110 -8.29 -7.35 -0.80
CA SER A 110 -8.22 -8.30 0.31
C SER A 110 -7.10 -9.34 0.10
N VAL A 111 -6.95 -9.88 -1.11
CA VAL A 111 -5.85 -10.81 -1.45
C VAL A 111 -4.49 -10.11 -1.32
N ALA A 112 -4.37 -8.88 -1.81
CA ALA A 112 -3.12 -8.10 -1.76
C ALA A 112 -2.71 -7.77 -0.31
N ARG A 113 -3.68 -7.46 0.57
CA ARG A 113 -3.43 -7.22 2.00
C ARG A 113 -2.97 -8.48 2.76
N SER A 114 -3.42 -9.66 2.32
CA SER A 114 -3.01 -10.93 2.93
C SER A 114 -1.78 -11.57 2.28
N ALA A 115 -1.12 -10.90 1.33
CA ALA A 115 0.07 -11.41 0.66
C ALA A 115 1.28 -11.33 1.59
N ALA A 116 1.76 -12.49 2.06
CA ALA A 116 2.77 -12.56 3.12
C ALA A 116 4.21 -12.33 2.63
N SER A 117 4.48 -12.62 1.36
CA SER A 117 5.81 -12.52 0.75
C SER A 117 5.70 -12.49 -0.78
N PRO A 118 6.77 -12.11 -1.51
CA PRO A 118 6.82 -12.17 -2.98
C PRO A 118 6.57 -13.57 -3.58
N THR A 119 6.75 -14.62 -2.79
CA THR A 119 6.57 -16.01 -3.23
C THR A 119 5.30 -16.65 -2.67
N SER A 120 4.49 -15.87 -1.95
CA SER A 120 3.25 -16.32 -1.31
C SER A 120 2.17 -16.70 -2.33
N LEU A 121 1.21 -17.52 -1.91
CA LEU A 121 0.14 -17.99 -2.79
C LEU A 121 -0.76 -16.84 -3.23
N ASN A 122 -1.02 -15.87 -2.36
CA ASN A 122 -1.79 -14.68 -2.73
C ASN A 122 -1.04 -13.82 -3.75
N THR A 123 0.28 -13.68 -3.62
CA THR A 123 1.09 -12.97 -4.60
C THR A 123 1.06 -13.67 -5.95
N GLN A 124 1.25 -14.99 -6.00
CA GLN A 124 1.20 -15.75 -7.25
C GLN A 124 -0.18 -15.64 -7.91
N PHE A 125 -1.25 -15.77 -7.13
CA PHE A 125 -2.61 -15.58 -7.63
C PHE A 125 -2.81 -14.21 -8.29
N LEU A 126 -2.30 -13.14 -7.67
CA LEU A 126 -2.40 -11.80 -8.26
C LEU A 126 -1.52 -11.67 -9.50
N LEU A 127 -0.30 -12.25 -9.52
CA LEU A 127 0.60 -12.23 -10.67
C LEU A 127 0.00 -12.92 -11.90
N ASP A 128 -0.69 -14.05 -11.69
CA ASP A 128 -1.39 -14.78 -12.75
C ASP A 128 -2.54 -13.95 -13.35
N LEU A 129 -3.27 -13.21 -12.51
CA LEU A 129 -4.39 -12.38 -12.95
C LEU A 129 -3.93 -11.06 -13.56
N PHE A 130 -2.96 -10.41 -12.94
CA PHE A 130 -2.49 -9.07 -13.24
C PHE A 130 -0.96 -9.03 -13.35
N PRO A 131 -0.37 -9.59 -14.41
CA PRO A 131 1.07 -9.48 -14.62
C PRO A 131 1.46 -7.99 -14.68
N PRO A 132 2.49 -7.53 -13.94
CA PRO A 132 2.82 -6.11 -13.80
C PRO A 132 3.06 -5.37 -15.12
N ASP A 133 3.66 -6.04 -16.10
CA ASP A 133 4.00 -5.46 -17.41
C ASP A 133 2.97 -5.81 -18.50
N SER A 134 1.79 -6.30 -18.12
CA SER A 134 0.72 -6.61 -19.06
C SER A 134 -0.10 -5.37 -19.41
N SER A 135 -0.37 -5.18 -20.70
CA SER A 135 -1.34 -4.19 -21.19
C SER A 135 -2.73 -4.41 -20.59
N PHE A 136 -3.11 -5.65 -20.29
CA PHE A 136 -4.37 -5.96 -19.63
C PHE A 136 -4.45 -5.36 -18.23
N THR A 137 -3.39 -5.46 -17.44
CA THR A 137 -3.34 -4.90 -16.07
C THR A 137 -3.55 -3.39 -16.11
N ALA A 138 -2.84 -2.69 -17.00
CA ALA A 138 -3.00 -1.25 -17.18
C ALA A 138 -4.43 -0.88 -17.62
N GLN A 139 -4.98 -1.58 -18.62
CA GLN A 139 -6.35 -1.35 -19.11
C GLN A 139 -7.41 -1.63 -18.05
N TYR A 140 -7.26 -2.72 -17.29
CA TYR A 140 -8.20 -3.08 -16.23
C TYR A 140 -8.20 -2.01 -15.13
N LEU A 141 -7.02 -1.61 -14.64
CA LEU A 141 -6.92 -0.60 -13.60
C LEU A 141 -7.43 0.77 -14.08
N ALA A 142 -7.18 1.15 -15.33
CA ALA A 142 -7.71 2.39 -15.91
C ALA A 142 -9.24 2.34 -16.03
N ALA A 143 -9.80 1.22 -16.48
CA ALA A 143 -11.23 1.02 -16.56
C ALA A 143 -11.87 1.03 -15.16
N ALA A 144 -11.27 0.36 -14.18
CA ALA A 144 -11.74 0.33 -12.80
C ALA A 144 -11.76 1.73 -12.16
N THR A 145 -10.71 2.54 -12.40
CA THR A 145 -10.71 3.95 -11.98
C THR A 145 -11.79 4.76 -12.69
N THR A 146 -12.04 4.53 -13.98
CA THR A 146 -13.06 5.28 -14.73
C THR A 146 -14.48 4.92 -14.30
N ALA A 147 -14.71 3.66 -13.94
CA ALA A 147 -15.99 3.19 -13.45
C ALA A 147 -16.27 3.62 -12.00
N ALA A 148 -15.22 3.74 -11.19
CA ALA A 148 -15.33 4.31 -9.86
C ALA A 148 -15.71 5.80 -9.96
N ARG A 149 -16.76 6.21 -9.25
CA ARG A 149 -17.12 7.63 -9.17
C ARG A 149 -16.09 8.36 -8.30
N ASP A 150 -15.87 9.65 -8.57
CA ASP A 150 -15.09 10.53 -7.70
C ASP A 150 -15.63 10.40 -6.26
N ASP A 151 -14.71 10.20 -5.31
CA ASP A 151 -14.96 9.95 -3.87
C ASP A 151 -15.70 8.65 -3.49
N SER A 152 -15.84 7.68 -4.41
CA SER A 152 -16.40 6.36 -4.07
C SER A 152 -15.42 5.47 -3.29
N PRO A 153 -15.91 4.56 -2.41
CA PRO A 153 -15.08 3.52 -1.79
C PRO A 153 -14.29 2.70 -2.82
N SER A 154 -14.88 2.42 -3.99
CA SER A 154 -14.24 1.69 -5.08
C SER A 154 -13.00 2.41 -5.61
N LEU A 155 -13.03 3.75 -5.72
CA LEU A 155 -11.86 4.52 -6.15
C LEU A 155 -10.70 4.40 -5.15
N ARG A 156 -11.02 4.39 -3.86
CA ARG A 156 -10.04 4.23 -2.77
C ARG A 156 -9.42 2.83 -2.80
N ASP A 157 -10.23 1.81 -3.02
CA ASP A 157 -9.76 0.42 -3.11
C ASP A 157 -8.85 0.21 -4.34
N VAL A 158 -9.19 0.83 -5.47
CA VAL A 158 -8.34 0.81 -6.67
C VAL A 158 -7.00 1.51 -6.39
N ALA A 159 -7.02 2.69 -5.77
CA ALA A 159 -5.80 3.43 -5.45
C ALA A 159 -4.91 2.66 -4.46
N GLU A 160 -5.49 2.06 -3.40
CA GLU A 160 -4.73 1.23 -2.47
C GLU A 160 -4.13 0.00 -3.15
N PHE A 161 -4.92 -0.68 -3.99
CA PHE A 161 -4.43 -1.82 -4.74
C PHE A 161 -3.24 -1.43 -5.63
N ARG A 162 -3.30 -0.29 -6.31
CA ARG A 162 -2.17 0.25 -7.10
C ARG A 162 -0.96 0.58 -6.25
N MET A 163 -1.16 1.15 -5.07
CA MET A 163 -0.09 1.47 -4.13
C MET A 163 0.65 0.21 -3.67
N ARG A 164 -0.08 -0.88 -3.40
CA ARG A 164 0.48 -2.16 -2.93
C ARG A 164 1.03 -3.05 -4.04
N TYR A 165 0.38 -3.06 -5.20
CA TYR A 165 0.60 -4.08 -6.22
C TYR A 165 1.16 -3.53 -7.55
N GLY A 166 0.71 -2.35 -7.99
CA GLY A 166 0.91 -1.89 -9.36
C GLY A 166 2.21 -1.12 -9.62
N PRO A 167 2.90 -1.36 -10.75
CA PRO A 167 3.67 -0.32 -11.41
C PRO A 167 2.72 0.67 -12.08
N VAL A 168 3.00 1.97 -11.93
CA VAL A 168 2.05 3.04 -12.26
C VAL A 168 2.41 3.75 -13.57
N TRP A 169 2.72 2.99 -14.64
CA TRP A 169 3.22 3.57 -15.90
C TRP A 169 2.31 4.68 -16.46
N ASP A 170 0.99 4.53 -16.34
CA ASP A 170 0.03 5.56 -16.77
C ASP A 170 0.00 6.79 -15.84
N SER A 171 0.28 6.66 -14.54
CA SER A 171 0.35 7.81 -13.63
C SER A 171 1.57 8.69 -13.87
N PHE A 172 2.60 8.18 -14.57
CA PHE A 172 3.77 8.96 -14.96
C PHE A 172 3.60 9.71 -16.29
N ARG A 173 2.42 9.65 -16.93
CA ARG A 173 2.15 10.49 -18.10
C ARG A 173 2.03 11.96 -17.67
N PRO A 174 2.53 12.93 -18.47
CA PRO A 174 2.56 14.34 -18.07
C PRO A 174 1.22 14.91 -17.54
N PRO A 175 0.05 14.60 -18.14
CA PRO A 175 -1.22 15.09 -17.61
C PRO A 175 -1.57 14.54 -16.22
N ALA A 176 -1.21 13.29 -15.92
CA ALA A 176 -1.47 12.66 -14.64
C ALA A 176 -0.54 13.22 -13.55
N VAL A 177 0.75 13.36 -13.86
CA VAL A 177 1.74 14.02 -12.99
C VAL A 177 1.31 15.44 -12.65
N ASN A 178 0.87 16.24 -13.63
CA ASN A 178 0.41 17.60 -13.38
C ASN A 178 -0.80 17.66 -12.43
N ARG A 179 -1.76 16.74 -12.55
CA ARG A 179 -2.89 16.66 -11.62
C ARG A 179 -2.45 16.23 -10.22
N ALA A 180 -1.46 15.33 -10.13
CA ALA A 180 -0.88 14.89 -8.88
C ALA A 180 -0.19 16.06 -8.17
N ILE A 181 0.69 16.80 -8.86
CA ILE A 181 1.37 18.00 -8.32
C ILE A 181 0.35 18.99 -7.75
N ARG A 182 -0.67 19.38 -8.51
CA ARG A 182 -1.71 20.30 -8.02
C ARG A 182 -2.38 19.79 -6.75
N SER A 183 -2.73 18.51 -6.70
CA SER A 183 -3.40 17.92 -5.53
C SER A 183 -2.48 17.88 -4.30
N VAL A 184 -1.21 17.54 -4.48
CA VAL A 184 -0.22 17.40 -3.40
C VAL A 184 0.16 18.74 -2.78
N TYR A 185 0.16 19.82 -3.57
CA TYR A 185 0.47 21.16 -3.07
C TYR A 185 -0.77 21.98 -2.71
N THR A 186 -1.98 21.41 -2.80
CA THR A 186 -3.21 22.09 -2.35
C THR A 186 -3.29 22.06 -0.83
N LYS A 187 -3.02 23.21 -0.18
CA LYS A 187 -2.90 23.32 1.27
C LYS A 187 -4.19 23.00 2.03
N SER A 188 -5.35 23.24 1.41
CA SER A 188 -6.66 22.94 2.03
C SER A 188 -6.90 21.44 2.25
N HIS A 189 -6.05 20.56 1.70
CA HIS A 189 -6.08 19.14 2.01
C HIS A 189 -5.46 18.81 3.38
N TYR A 190 -4.65 19.69 3.95
CA TYR A 190 -3.83 19.42 5.14
C TYR A 190 -4.31 20.27 6.32
N THR A 191 -5.29 19.73 7.02
CA THR A 191 -5.95 20.37 8.15
C THR A 191 -5.83 19.46 9.38
N SER A 192 -6.35 19.93 10.51
CA SER A 192 -6.48 19.10 11.71
C SER A 192 -7.36 17.87 11.48
N SER A 193 -8.37 17.93 10.60
CA SER A 193 -9.26 16.79 10.31
C SER A 193 -8.60 15.71 9.45
N SER A 194 -7.70 16.09 8.53
CA SER A 194 -6.83 15.16 7.81
C SER A 194 -5.50 14.90 8.53
N MET A 195 -5.36 15.37 9.77
CA MET A 195 -4.14 15.23 10.56
C MET A 195 -2.87 15.71 9.82
N PHE A 196 -3.03 16.67 8.90
CA PHE A 196 -1.97 17.23 8.05
C PHE A 196 -1.26 16.21 7.13
N GLY A 197 -1.88 15.06 6.86
CA GLY A 197 -1.29 13.98 6.04
C GLY A 197 -2.24 13.46 4.96
N PRO A 198 -1.92 12.32 4.34
CA PRO A 198 -2.77 11.67 3.33
C PRO A 198 -3.95 10.92 3.97
N TYR A 199 -4.75 11.63 4.77
CA TYR A 199 -5.92 11.10 5.46
C TYR A 199 -7.18 11.82 5.02
N LEU A 200 -8.32 11.14 5.12
CA LEU A 200 -9.62 11.74 4.81
C LEU A 200 -9.88 12.94 5.72
N GLN A 201 -10.42 14.01 5.13
CA GLN A 201 -10.77 15.25 5.85
C GLN A 201 -12.03 15.12 6.74
N ASP A 202 -12.60 13.92 6.86
CA ASP A 202 -13.79 13.62 7.66
C ASP A 202 -13.48 13.37 9.14
N GLY A 203 -12.21 13.47 9.55
CA GLY A 203 -11.78 13.22 10.93
C GLY A 203 -11.76 11.75 11.34
N SER A 204 -12.03 10.82 10.41
CA SER A 204 -12.06 9.38 10.70
C SER A 204 -10.67 8.78 10.92
N GLY A 205 -9.60 9.48 10.52
CA GLY A 205 -8.23 8.97 10.54
C GLY A 205 -7.96 7.88 9.50
N ARG A 206 -8.90 7.61 8.60
CA ARG A 206 -8.72 6.68 7.48
C ARG A 206 -7.83 7.29 6.40
N VAL A 207 -7.14 6.45 5.64
CA VAL A 207 -6.20 6.89 4.61
C VAL A 207 -6.95 7.35 3.37
N ASP A 208 -6.53 8.48 2.81
CA ASP A 208 -6.87 8.88 1.45
C ASP A 208 -5.86 8.24 0.48
N TRP A 209 -6.15 7.01 0.06
CA TRP A 209 -5.28 6.27 -0.85
C TRP A 209 -5.16 6.92 -2.22
N ALA A 210 -6.15 7.70 -2.66
CA ALA A 210 -6.07 8.44 -3.91
C ALA A 210 -5.07 9.60 -3.81
N LEU A 211 -5.03 10.31 -2.67
CA LEU A 211 -4.00 11.29 -2.39
C LEU A 211 -2.61 10.63 -2.20
N ALA A 212 -2.53 9.49 -1.52
CA ALA A 212 -1.29 8.73 -1.37
C ALA A 212 -0.69 8.28 -2.72
N GLU A 213 -1.53 7.86 -3.69
CA GLU A 213 -1.09 7.54 -5.05
C GLU A 213 -0.52 8.76 -5.78
N LYS A 214 -1.13 9.93 -5.60
CA LYS A 214 -0.63 11.20 -6.16
C LYS A 214 0.70 11.61 -5.52
N ILE A 215 0.86 11.45 -4.21
CA ILE A 215 2.13 11.67 -3.50
C ILE A 215 3.23 10.78 -4.09
N ARG A 216 2.99 9.47 -4.20
CA ARG A 216 3.95 8.54 -4.82
C ARG A 216 4.28 8.94 -6.26
N THR A 217 3.28 9.40 -7.02
CA THR A 217 3.47 9.86 -8.40
C THR A 217 4.43 11.04 -8.46
N VAL A 218 4.24 12.06 -7.62
CA VAL A 218 5.14 13.23 -7.54
C VAL A 218 6.54 12.82 -7.06
N MET A 219 6.64 11.95 -6.06
CA MET A 219 7.93 11.47 -5.56
C MET A 219 8.72 10.73 -6.63
N VAL A 220 8.11 9.78 -7.33
CA VAL A 220 8.80 9.01 -8.37
C VAL A 220 9.19 9.87 -9.57
N ASP A 221 8.34 10.81 -10.00
CA ASP A 221 8.65 11.73 -11.11
C ASP A 221 9.90 12.56 -10.79
N ASN A 222 9.92 13.20 -9.62
CA ASN A 222 11.03 14.07 -9.22
C ASN A 222 12.31 13.31 -8.89
N VAL A 223 12.23 12.19 -8.15
CA VAL A 223 13.45 11.43 -7.79
C VAL A 223 14.08 10.79 -9.03
N ARG A 224 13.29 10.35 -10.02
CA ARG A 224 13.84 9.85 -11.29
C ARG A 224 14.57 10.94 -12.07
N ASP A 225 14.06 12.16 -12.06
CA ASP A 225 14.71 13.31 -12.68
C ASP A 225 16.03 13.64 -11.96
N ALA A 226 16.00 13.77 -10.63
CA ALA A 226 17.20 14.01 -9.82
C ALA A 226 18.25 12.89 -9.94
N GLN A 227 17.82 11.63 -10.06
CA GLN A 227 18.70 10.51 -10.37
C GLN A 227 19.39 10.68 -11.71
N GLN A 228 18.78 11.33 -12.70
CA GLN A 228 19.37 11.51 -14.03
C GLN A 228 20.23 12.78 -14.14
N SER A 229 19.88 13.84 -13.41
CA SER A 229 20.51 15.16 -13.52
C SER A 229 21.54 15.47 -12.44
N GLU A 230 21.42 14.88 -11.25
CA GLU A 230 22.11 15.31 -10.02
C GLU A 230 22.72 14.13 -9.23
N ASP A 231 22.80 12.94 -9.84
CA ASP A 231 23.34 11.72 -9.22
C ASP A 231 22.72 11.38 -7.86
N TRP A 232 21.45 11.79 -7.66
CA TRP A 232 20.73 11.56 -6.42
C TRP A 232 20.74 10.07 -6.05
N GLY A 233 21.16 9.76 -4.82
CA GLY A 233 21.10 8.41 -4.31
C GLY A 233 22.17 7.47 -4.89
N GLU A 234 23.23 7.97 -5.54
CA GLU A 234 24.37 7.14 -5.97
C GLU A 234 25.07 6.49 -4.76
N THR A 235 25.51 5.25 -4.93
CA THR A 235 26.24 4.48 -3.91
C THR A 235 27.74 4.56 -4.18
N ASN A 236 28.56 4.07 -3.25
CA ASN A 236 30.02 4.06 -3.42
C ASN A 236 30.47 3.27 -4.67
N ASP A 237 29.65 2.33 -5.14
CA ASP A 237 29.92 1.50 -6.33
C ASP A 237 29.39 2.14 -7.64
N GLY A 238 28.86 3.37 -7.57
CA GLY A 238 28.28 4.08 -8.71
C GLY A 238 26.87 3.62 -9.09
N GLU A 239 26.26 2.74 -8.30
CA GLU A 239 24.87 2.31 -8.50
C GLU A 239 23.89 3.27 -7.85
N LYS A 240 22.73 3.52 -8.48
CA LYS A 240 21.68 4.38 -7.93
C LYS A 240 20.76 3.57 -7.02
N VAL A 241 20.35 4.16 -5.90
CA VAL A 241 19.31 3.57 -5.04
C VAL A 241 18.08 3.24 -5.85
N ALA A 242 17.68 1.97 -5.81
CA ALA A 242 16.42 1.54 -6.37
C ALA A 242 15.26 2.14 -5.57
N LEU A 243 14.48 3.01 -6.22
CA LEU A 243 13.18 3.42 -5.67
C LEU A 243 12.28 2.19 -5.53
N PRO A 244 11.61 2.02 -4.38
CA PRO A 244 10.62 0.97 -4.24
C PRO A 244 9.53 1.14 -5.30
N GLY A 245 8.92 0.05 -5.73
CA GLY A 245 7.75 0.12 -6.60
C GLY A 245 8.02 -0.11 -8.09
N SER A 246 9.26 -0.36 -8.51
CA SER A 246 9.53 -1.05 -9.78
C SER A 246 8.93 -2.46 -9.76
N LYS A 247 8.92 -3.10 -8.59
CA LYS A 247 8.19 -4.33 -8.28
C LYS A 247 7.32 -4.12 -7.03
N ALA A 248 6.37 -3.18 -7.10
CA ALA A 248 5.54 -2.77 -5.95
C ALA A 248 4.93 -3.95 -5.18
N TRP A 249 4.40 -4.94 -5.89
CA TRP A 249 3.86 -6.18 -5.31
C TRP A 249 4.89 -6.97 -4.48
N ALA A 250 6.16 -6.97 -4.90
CA ALA A 250 7.23 -7.66 -4.20
C ALA A 250 7.71 -6.82 -3.02
N ASP A 251 7.89 -5.53 -3.24
CA ASP A 251 8.40 -4.61 -2.23
C ASP A 251 7.41 -4.42 -1.06
N SER A 252 6.11 -4.42 -1.35
CA SER A 252 5.07 -4.28 -0.32
C SER A 252 4.90 -5.54 0.54
N ALA A 253 5.23 -6.70 -0.03
CA ALA A 253 5.23 -7.99 0.66
C ALA A 253 6.59 -8.36 1.27
N ARG A 254 7.67 -7.64 0.93
CA ARG A 254 8.99 -7.82 1.55
C ARG A 254 9.08 -7.04 2.84
N ARG A 255 9.53 -7.70 3.89
CA ARG A 255 9.94 -7.03 5.12
C ARG A 255 11.33 -6.41 4.94
N SER A 256 11.60 -5.31 5.65
CA SER A 256 12.93 -4.72 5.76
C SER A 256 13.93 -5.76 6.28
N ALA A 257 15.09 -5.86 5.63
CA ALA A 257 16.16 -6.79 6.03
C ALA A 257 16.85 -6.36 7.33
N SER A 258 16.91 -5.05 7.58
CA SER A 258 17.50 -4.43 8.77
C SER A 258 16.59 -4.41 10.00
N TRP A 259 15.97 -5.54 10.35
CA TRP A 259 15.04 -5.61 11.49
C TRP A 259 15.74 -6.00 12.80
N THR A 260 15.25 -5.47 13.92
CA THR A 260 15.76 -5.76 15.27
C THR A 260 15.02 -6.94 15.87
N GLU A 261 15.66 -7.78 16.68
CA GLU A 261 14.93 -8.88 17.34
C GLU A 261 13.94 -8.43 18.43
N ASP A 262 13.75 -7.11 18.64
CA ASP A 262 12.84 -6.58 19.66
C ASP A 262 11.38 -6.90 19.28
N PRO A 263 10.69 -7.78 20.04
CA PRO A 263 9.31 -8.15 19.73
C PRO A 263 8.32 -6.99 19.91
N ARG A 264 8.73 -5.90 20.58
CA ARG A 264 7.92 -4.68 20.73
C ARG A 264 7.86 -3.87 19.44
N ASP A 265 8.90 -3.93 18.61
CA ASP A 265 8.99 -3.19 17.36
C ASP A 265 8.19 -3.85 16.24
N TRP A 266 6.87 -3.91 16.43
CA TRP A 266 5.96 -4.50 15.44
C TRP A 266 6.02 -3.74 14.11
N ALA A 267 6.24 -2.42 14.13
CA ALA A 267 6.21 -1.57 12.95
C ALA A 267 7.52 -1.54 12.15
N GLY A 268 8.66 -1.84 12.78
CA GLY A 268 9.99 -1.68 12.18
C GLY A 268 10.56 -0.27 12.35
N VAL A 269 10.28 0.38 13.49
CA VAL A 269 10.85 1.67 13.91
C VAL A 269 12.36 1.68 13.77
N GLN A 270 13.03 0.63 14.22
CA GLN A 270 14.49 0.62 14.28
C GLN A 270 15.15 0.17 12.97
N SER A 271 14.39 0.04 11.88
CA SER A 271 14.92 -0.32 10.57
C SER A 271 15.70 0.83 9.91
N ASN A 272 16.75 0.48 9.18
CA ASN A 272 17.48 1.45 8.38
C ASN A 272 16.58 1.96 7.25
N THR A 273 16.39 3.27 7.21
CA THR A 273 15.47 3.91 6.28
C THR A 273 16.17 5.07 5.59
N ILE A 274 16.02 5.15 4.27
CA ILE A 274 16.53 6.25 3.46
C ILE A 274 15.40 6.91 2.70
N GLY A 275 15.64 8.07 2.13
CA GLY A 275 14.72 8.67 1.17
C GLY A 275 14.95 10.16 0.98
N THR A 276 13.90 10.88 0.61
CA THR A 276 13.94 12.34 0.47
C THR A 276 12.54 12.96 0.55
N TYR A 277 12.51 14.29 0.45
CA TYR A 277 11.33 15.12 0.30
C TYR A 277 11.44 15.95 -0.98
N VAL A 278 10.29 16.38 -1.50
CA VAL A 278 10.20 17.29 -2.67
C VAL A 278 9.50 18.57 -2.23
N PHE A 279 9.90 19.69 -2.81
CA PHE A 279 9.27 20.98 -2.56
C PHE A 279 8.98 21.71 -3.88
N ALA A 280 7.88 22.47 -3.90
CA ALA A 280 7.58 23.34 -5.03
C ALA A 280 8.32 24.68 -4.87
N ASP A 281 8.69 25.29 -5.99
CA ASP A 281 9.03 26.71 -6.00
C ASP A 281 7.88 27.54 -5.40
N TRP A 282 8.22 28.57 -4.63
CA TRP A 282 7.23 29.39 -3.91
C TRP A 282 6.19 30.02 -4.84
N GLU A 283 6.59 30.47 -6.04
CA GLU A 283 5.65 31.05 -7.00
C GLU A 283 4.61 30.02 -7.43
N VAL A 284 5.03 28.77 -7.63
CA VAL A 284 4.15 27.67 -8.03
C VAL A 284 3.18 27.33 -6.89
N PHE A 285 3.71 27.20 -5.67
CA PHE A 285 2.90 26.92 -4.49
C PHE A 285 1.85 28.01 -4.25
N ALA A 286 2.24 29.28 -4.34
CA ALA A 286 1.36 30.42 -4.18
C ALA A 286 0.27 30.48 -5.27
N LEU A 287 0.61 30.12 -6.53
CA LEU A 287 -0.36 30.06 -7.62
C LEU A 287 -1.41 28.97 -7.43
N ILE A 288 -1.01 27.78 -6.98
CA ILE A 288 -1.93 26.67 -6.69
C ILE A 288 -2.93 27.05 -5.59
N ASN A 289 -2.45 27.75 -4.55
CA ASN A 289 -3.23 28.07 -3.36
C ASN A 289 -3.85 29.46 -3.35
N ARG A 290 -3.86 30.16 -4.50
CA ARG A 290 -4.43 31.50 -4.60
C ARG A 290 -5.96 31.46 -4.49
N PRO A 291 -6.58 32.18 -3.53
CA PRO A 291 -8.04 32.20 -3.39
C PRO A 291 -8.74 32.62 -4.68
N GLY A 292 -9.76 31.88 -5.10
CA GLY A 292 -10.53 32.16 -6.32
C GLY A 292 -9.84 31.81 -7.64
N HIS A 293 -8.67 31.16 -7.60
CA HIS A 293 -7.89 30.75 -8.78
C HIS A 293 -7.83 29.23 -9.00
N GLU A 294 -8.78 28.47 -8.43
CA GLU A 294 -8.85 26.99 -8.52
C GLU A 294 -8.84 26.46 -9.96
N ASN A 295 -9.36 27.25 -10.91
CA ASN A 295 -9.46 26.90 -12.33
C ASN A 295 -8.38 27.53 -13.23
N VAL A 296 -7.35 28.18 -12.65
CA VAL A 296 -6.30 28.79 -13.47
C VAL A 296 -5.39 27.72 -14.08
N SER A 297 -5.24 27.80 -15.40
CA SER A 297 -4.31 26.95 -16.13
C SER A 297 -2.87 27.38 -15.82
N ILE A 298 -2.20 26.60 -14.97
CA ILE A 298 -0.75 26.71 -14.76
C ILE A 298 -0.05 25.89 -15.86
N PRO A 299 0.85 26.50 -16.66
CA PRO A 299 1.64 25.78 -17.67
C PRO A 299 2.43 24.63 -17.05
N SER A 300 2.53 23.49 -17.76
CA SER A 300 3.25 22.31 -17.28
C SER A 300 4.71 22.59 -16.91
N SER A 301 5.39 23.42 -17.69
CA SER A 301 6.78 23.82 -17.42
C SER A 301 6.93 24.59 -16.11
N GLN A 302 5.95 25.44 -15.79
CA GLN A 302 5.94 26.19 -14.54
C GLN A 302 5.60 25.29 -13.35
N LEU A 303 4.59 24.44 -13.51
CA LEU A 303 4.13 23.50 -12.47
C LEU A 303 5.22 22.51 -12.04
N ARG A 304 6.12 22.17 -12.96
CA ARG A 304 7.24 21.26 -12.73
C ARG A 304 8.50 21.91 -12.15
N ARG A 305 8.46 23.21 -11.80
CA ARG A 305 9.54 23.85 -11.03
C ARG A 305 9.47 23.37 -9.57
N GLN A 306 10.06 22.21 -9.32
CA GLN A 306 10.15 21.55 -8.03
C GLN A 306 11.63 21.25 -7.74
N GLY A 307 11.98 21.15 -6.47
CA GLY A 307 13.29 20.71 -6.01
C GLY A 307 13.19 19.43 -5.20
N VAL A 308 14.23 18.61 -5.27
CA VAL A 308 14.38 17.37 -4.49
C VAL A 308 15.42 17.62 -3.40
N GLY A 309 15.12 17.22 -2.17
CA GLY A 309 16.10 17.24 -1.09
C GLY A 309 17.20 16.19 -1.30
N GLU A 310 18.30 16.33 -0.57
CA GLU A 310 19.36 15.32 -0.56
C GLU A 310 18.83 13.93 -0.18
N CYS A 311 19.57 12.87 -0.54
CA CYS A 311 19.27 11.54 -0.04
C CYS A 311 19.61 11.48 1.45
N GLN A 312 18.59 11.28 2.29
CA GLN A 312 18.73 11.28 3.75
C GLN A 312 18.65 9.86 4.30
N SER A 313 19.35 9.64 5.41
CA SER A 313 19.25 8.44 6.24
C SER A 313 18.61 8.80 7.58
N ILE A 314 17.63 7.97 7.97
CA ILE A 314 16.92 8.07 9.23
C ILE A 314 17.31 6.88 10.09
N VAL A 315 17.80 7.17 11.30
CA VAL A 315 18.11 6.17 12.33
C VAL A 315 17.25 6.46 13.54
N LEU A 316 16.31 5.57 13.83
CA LEU A 316 15.38 5.71 14.94
C LEU A 316 15.67 4.67 16.02
N THR A 317 15.35 5.04 17.25
CA THR A 317 15.38 4.19 18.44
C THR A 317 14.00 4.19 19.05
N LEU A 318 13.49 2.99 19.32
CA LEU A 318 12.22 2.79 20.01
C LEU A 318 12.33 3.35 21.43
N ASP A 319 11.35 4.14 21.85
CA ASP A 319 11.29 4.66 23.20
C ASP A 319 11.10 3.49 24.20
N PRO A 320 11.93 3.37 25.26
CA PRO A 320 11.79 2.32 26.26
C PRO A 320 10.42 2.28 26.94
N SER A 321 9.70 3.40 26.99
CA SER A 321 8.34 3.52 27.53
C SER A 321 7.25 3.00 26.59
N SER A 322 7.60 2.65 25.35
CA SER A 322 6.66 2.07 24.39
C SER A 322 6.07 0.75 24.93
N PRO A 323 4.74 0.58 24.86
CA PRO A 323 4.06 -0.60 25.36
C PRO A 323 4.40 -1.86 24.56
N SER A 324 4.46 -3.00 25.24
CA SER A 324 4.56 -4.30 24.59
C SER A 324 3.23 -4.75 23.98
N PRO A 325 3.24 -5.43 22.81
CA PRO A 325 2.05 -6.07 22.26
C PRO A 325 1.39 -7.04 23.24
N THR A 326 0.06 -7.06 23.27
CA THR A 326 -0.74 -8.04 24.02
C THR A 326 -1.81 -8.65 23.11
N SER A 327 -2.46 -9.74 23.53
CA SER A 327 -3.59 -10.30 22.78
C SER A 327 -4.74 -9.30 22.59
N ALA A 328 -4.95 -8.38 23.56
CA ALA A 328 -5.98 -7.34 23.47
C ALA A 328 -5.54 -6.14 22.62
N THR A 329 -4.24 -5.81 22.63
CA THR A 329 -3.65 -4.71 21.88
C THR A 329 -2.39 -5.19 21.14
N PRO A 330 -2.56 -5.91 20.01
CA PRO A 330 -1.43 -6.49 19.29
C PRO A 330 -0.56 -5.45 18.57
N PHE A 331 -1.10 -4.25 18.32
CA PHE A 331 -0.42 -3.15 17.61
C PHE A 331 -0.53 -1.87 18.44
N PRO A 332 0.10 -1.80 19.63
CA PRO A 332 -0.01 -0.61 20.44
C PRO A 332 0.82 0.54 19.81
N ARG A 333 0.42 1.79 20.05
CA ARG A 333 1.19 2.95 19.56
C ARG A 333 2.62 2.89 20.12
N LEU A 334 3.60 3.03 19.23
CA LEU A 334 5.01 3.11 19.58
C LEU A 334 5.49 4.55 19.43
N THR A 335 6.33 5.02 20.35
CA THR A 335 7.02 6.31 20.25
C THR A 335 8.49 6.09 19.96
N PHE A 336 9.11 7.05 19.29
CA PHE A 336 10.52 6.95 18.93
C PHE A 336 11.24 8.29 18.95
N THR A 337 12.56 8.20 19.05
CA THR A 337 13.50 9.31 18.87
C THR A 337 14.64 8.87 17.98
N GLY A 338 15.33 9.80 17.33
CA GLY A 338 16.44 9.44 16.46
C GLY A 338 17.13 10.62 15.84
N THR A 339 17.84 10.33 14.76
CA THR A 339 18.56 11.33 13.95
C THR A 339 18.23 11.19 12.48
N LEU A 340 18.10 12.32 11.80
CA LEU A 340 18.01 12.46 10.36
C LEU A 340 19.28 13.15 9.86
N LYS A 341 19.96 12.55 8.89
CA LYS A 341 21.23 13.06 8.36
C LYS A 341 21.32 12.88 6.85
N SER A 342 22.16 13.67 6.19
CA SER A 342 22.58 13.37 4.83
C SER A 342 23.22 11.98 4.80
N ARG A 343 22.86 11.18 3.80
CA ARG A 343 23.38 9.81 3.67
C ARG A 343 24.83 9.82 3.19
N ASP A 344 25.12 10.73 2.27
CA ASP A 344 26.37 10.75 1.51
C ASP A 344 27.40 11.71 2.15
N VAL A 345 26.93 12.68 2.94
CA VAL A 345 27.78 13.66 3.61
C VAL A 345 27.86 13.37 5.11
N ALA A 346 29.08 13.17 5.60
CA ALA A 346 29.32 13.03 7.03
C ALA A 346 28.89 14.31 7.77
N PRO A 347 28.25 14.23 8.95
CA PRO A 347 27.80 15.41 9.67
C PRO A 347 28.96 16.35 10.00
N THR A 348 28.79 17.64 9.72
CA THR A 348 29.73 18.70 10.07
C THR A 348 29.05 19.71 11.01
N PRO A 349 29.80 20.61 11.67
CA PRO A 349 29.18 21.70 12.43
C PRO A 349 28.22 22.56 11.60
N ASP A 350 28.51 22.75 10.31
CA ASP A 350 27.69 23.53 9.38
C ASP A 350 26.50 22.73 8.80
N TYR A 351 26.61 21.39 8.83
CA TYR A 351 25.58 20.46 8.36
C TYR A 351 25.36 19.33 9.39
N PRO A 352 24.79 19.66 10.56
CA PRO A 352 24.63 18.70 11.64
C PRO A 352 23.51 17.70 11.34
N SER A 353 23.55 16.55 12.02
CA SER A 353 22.38 15.67 12.07
C SER A 353 21.24 16.35 12.82
N LEU A 354 20.03 16.22 12.28
CA LEU A 354 18.83 16.78 12.87
C LEU A 354 18.20 15.77 13.83
N SER A 355 17.71 16.26 14.97
CA SER A 355 16.96 15.42 15.90
C SER A 355 15.57 15.17 15.34
N ILE A 356 15.11 13.92 15.42
CA ILE A 356 13.77 13.51 15.03
C ILE A 356 13.09 12.79 16.19
N SER A 357 11.78 12.98 16.32
CA SER A 357 10.93 12.26 17.27
C SER A 357 9.59 11.99 16.64
N GLY A 358 8.81 11.07 17.19
CA GLY A 358 7.53 10.76 16.58
C GLY A 358 6.85 9.55 17.17
N PHE A 359 5.86 9.07 16.43
CA PHE A 359 5.15 7.84 16.77
C PHE A 359 4.71 7.09 15.52
N VAL A 360 4.44 5.81 15.73
CA VAL A 360 3.77 4.94 14.77
C VAL A 360 2.57 4.27 15.44
N GLU A 361 1.46 4.20 14.71
CA GLU A 361 0.23 3.57 15.17
C GLU A 361 -0.58 2.97 14.03
N ARG A 362 -1.59 2.16 14.38
CA ARG A 362 -2.53 1.64 13.40
C ARG A 362 -3.76 2.54 13.31
N THR A 363 -4.18 2.87 12.09
CA THR A 363 -5.42 3.59 11.82
C THR A 363 -6.65 2.68 11.97
N PRO A 364 -7.88 3.22 12.07
CA PRO A 364 -9.10 2.42 12.14
C PRO A 364 -9.31 1.47 10.95
N ASP A 365 -8.82 1.85 9.76
CA ASP A 365 -8.84 1.03 8.53
C ASP A 365 -7.57 0.18 8.37
N ARG A 366 -6.84 -0.04 9.47
CA ARG A 366 -5.71 -0.97 9.60
C ARG A 366 -4.43 -0.58 8.87
N ALA A 367 -4.37 0.59 8.26
CA ALA A 367 -3.12 1.15 7.74
C ALA A 367 -2.18 1.53 8.90
N ILE A 368 -0.91 1.73 8.59
CA ILE A 368 0.11 2.10 9.57
C ILE A 368 0.47 3.56 9.35
N ARG A 369 0.16 4.40 10.33
CA ARG A 369 0.41 5.84 10.33
C ARG A 369 1.72 6.14 11.04
N TRP A 370 2.50 7.02 10.44
CA TRP A 370 3.73 7.56 10.99
C TRP A 370 3.63 9.07 11.09
N GLN A 371 3.98 9.60 12.27
CA GLN A 371 4.25 11.02 12.46
C GLN A 371 5.73 11.18 12.80
N TYR A 372 6.41 12.08 12.08
CA TYR A 372 7.74 12.55 12.45
C TYR A 372 7.70 14.05 12.75
N ARG A 373 8.52 14.44 13.72
CA ARG A 373 8.76 15.81 14.14
C ARG A 373 10.25 16.06 14.04
N VAL A 374 10.65 16.95 13.13
CA VAL A 374 12.05 17.30 12.90
C VAL A 374 12.36 18.57 13.68
N HIS A 375 13.41 18.50 14.49
CA HIS A 375 13.81 19.56 15.40
C HIS A 375 15.04 20.28 14.88
N TYR A 376 14.91 21.58 14.68
CA TYR A 376 16.01 22.49 14.37
C TYR A 376 16.32 23.34 15.60
N HIS A 377 17.57 23.32 16.05
CA HIS A 377 18.01 24.04 17.25
C HIS A 377 17.10 23.81 18.48
N GLY A 378 16.61 22.58 18.65
CA GLY A 378 15.75 22.16 19.76
C GLY A 378 14.28 22.60 19.66
N ARG A 379 13.83 23.12 18.50
CA ARG A 379 12.44 23.47 18.24
C ARG A 379 11.88 22.61 17.10
N GLU A 380 10.65 22.12 17.26
CA GLU A 380 9.90 21.47 16.18
C GLU A 380 9.70 22.51 15.07
N GLN A 381 10.26 22.25 13.89
CA GLN A 381 10.11 23.13 12.72
C GLN A 381 9.28 22.46 11.63
N TRP A 382 9.45 21.15 11.44
CA TRP A 382 8.73 20.39 10.43
C TRP A 382 8.00 19.21 11.04
N ARG A 383 6.80 18.97 10.52
CA ARG A 383 5.98 17.80 10.82
C ARG A 383 5.74 17.01 9.55
N LEU A 384 6.00 15.71 9.60
CA LEU A 384 5.81 14.77 8.50
C LEU A 384 4.75 13.76 8.90
N GLU A 385 3.69 13.67 8.13
CA GLU A 385 2.58 12.76 8.35
C GLU A 385 2.46 11.83 7.15
N GLY A 386 2.57 10.52 7.39
CA GLY A 386 2.66 9.54 6.32
C GLY A 386 2.03 8.21 6.65
N VAL A 387 1.74 7.47 5.58
CA VAL A 387 1.19 6.12 5.63
C VAL A 387 2.22 5.14 5.09
N GLN A 388 2.38 4.01 5.78
CA GLN A 388 3.19 2.90 5.28
C GLN A 388 2.45 2.17 4.16
N ILE A 389 3.16 1.92 3.06
CA ILE A 389 2.66 1.10 1.96
C ILE A 389 2.99 -0.36 2.25
N GLY A 390 1.99 -1.24 2.22
CA GLY A 390 2.17 -2.64 2.56
C GLY A 390 1.83 -2.95 4.02
N GLU A 391 2.20 -4.14 4.48
CA GLU A 391 1.99 -4.57 5.87
C GLU A 391 3.12 -4.10 6.78
N GLU A 392 3.15 -4.59 8.03
CA GLU A 392 4.17 -4.23 9.00
C GLU A 392 5.58 -4.48 8.45
N ARG A 393 6.49 -3.52 8.67
CA ARG A 393 7.90 -3.56 8.24
C ARG A 393 8.10 -3.65 6.72
N SER A 394 7.11 -3.29 5.91
CA SER A 394 7.20 -3.31 4.46
C SER A 394 8.36 -2.47 3.92
N ARG A 395 9.09 -3.00 2.93
CA ARG A 395 10.20 -2.32 2.26
C ARG A 395 9.75 -1.06 1.51
N MET A 396 8.51 -1.04 1.02
CA MET A 396 7.93 0.14 0.35
C MET A 396 7.93 1.38 1.25
N GLY A 397 7.99 1.21 2.58
CA GLY A 397 8.15 2.31 3.52
C GLY A 397 6.96 3.26 3.56
N ILE A 398 7.22 4.51 3.91
CA ILE A 398 6.26 5.55 4.30
C ILE A 398 6.22 6.65 3.25
N VAL A 399 5.04 6.89 2.66
CA VAL A 399 4.78 8.07 1.83
C VAL A 399 3.89 9.05 2.59
N GLY A 400 4.14 10.34 2.43
CA GLY A 400 3.37 11.33 3.18
C GLY A 400 3.63 12.77 2.76
N ILE A 401 3.22 13.67 3.64
CA ILE A 401 3.32 15.12 3.46
C ILE A 401 4.11 15.72 4.62
N TRP A 402 5.08 16.57 4.28
CA TRP A 402 5.73 17.46 5.22
C TRP A 402 4.98 18.80 5.25
N THR A 403 4.87 19.39 6.44
CA THR A 403 4.26 20.70 6.71
C THR A 403 5.09 21.43 7.77
N HIS A 404 4.93 22.75 7.89
CA HIS A 404 5.46 23.45 9.05
C HIS A 404 4.82 22.95 10.34
N ALA A 405 5.61 22.95 11.41
CA ALA A 405 5.10 22.73 12.75
C ALA A 405 4.05 23.81 13.11
N PRO A 406 2.95 23.45 13.79
CA PRO A 406 1.95 24.41 14.24
C PRO A 406 2.59 25.55 15.04
N GLY A 407 2.25 26.79 14.67
CA GLY A 407 2.74 27.99 15.36
C GLY A 407 4.15 28.47 14.97
N HIS A 408 4.82 27.86 13.98
CA HIS A 408 6.11 28.37 13.49
C HIS A 408 5.98 29.72 12.75
N ASP A 409 4.94 29.87 11.91
CA ASP A 409 4.79 31.05 11.02
C ASP A 409 3.41 31.74 11.06
N GLY A 410 2.56 31.46 12.06
CA GLY A 410 1.24 32.12 12.19
C GLY A 410 0.08 31.15 12.49
N GLU A 411 -1.06 31.36 11.82
CA GLU A 411 -2.24 30.47 11.94
C GLU A 411 -1.93 29.04 11.46
N GLU A 412 -2.62 28.07 12.05
CA GLU A 412 -2.44 26.66 11.75
C GLU A 412 -2.79 26.37 10.27
N GLY A 413 -1.83 25.86 9.49
CA GLY A 413 -2.04 25.46 8.09
C GLY A 413 -1.67 26.48 7.02
N ASP A 414 -1.01 27.60 7.38
CA ASP A 414 -0.64 28.64 6.39
C ASP A 414 0.79 28.47 5.80
N GLY A 415 1.58 27.53 6.32
CA GLY A 415 2.91 27.21 5.82
C GLY A 415 2.93 26.33 4.56
N PRO A 416 4.06 26.24 3.85
CA PRO A 416 4.23 25.32 2.73
C PRO A 416 4.03 23.85 3.13
N CYS A 417 3.68 23.05 2.13
CA CYS A 417 3.61 21.60 2.24
C CYS A 417 4.29 20.95 1.02
N GLY A 418 4.65 19.68 1.14
CA GLY A 418 5.17 18.91 0.02
C GLY A 418 5.28 17.42 0.36
N PRO A 419 5.56 16.57 -0.63
CA PRO A 419 5.60 15.13 -0.41
C PRO A 419 6.96 14.68 0.14
N PHE A 420 6.95 13.56 0.85
CA PHE A 420 8.16 12.81 1.22
C PHE A 420 7.96 11.31 1.00
N TRP A 421 9.07 10.59 0.91
CA TRP A 421 9.08 9.14 0.91
C TRP A 421 10.32 8.60 1.62
N TRP A 422 10.09 7.84 2.69
CA TRP A 422 11.10 7.08 3.42
C TRP A 422 10.92 5.59 3.16
N PHE A 423 11.96 4.85 2.83
CA PHE A 423 11.88 3.42 2.52
C PHE A 423 13.14 2.67 2.91
N SER A 424 13.02 1.33 3.02
CA SER A 424 14.18 0.50 3.28
C SER A 424 14.93 0.21 1.97
N PRO A 425 16.24 0.52 1.90
CA PRO A 425 17.04 0.19 0.72
C PRO A 425 17.11 -1.33 0.54
N GLU A 426 17.35 -1.78 -0.70
CA GLU A 426 17.81 -3.15 -0.94
C GLU A 426 19.22 -3.28 -0.34
N GLU A 427 19.49 -4.37 0.39
CA GLU A 427 20.87 -4.70 0.75
C GLU A 427 21.59 -5.14 -0.53
N ALA A 428 22.76 -4.54 -0.80
CA ALA A 428 23.64 -4.89 -1.89
C ALA A 428 24.25 -6.29 -1.70
#